data_AF-A0A7R9NZC8-F1
#
_entry.id   AF-A0A7R9NZC8-F1
#
_cell.length_a   1.000
_cell.length_b   1.000
_cell.length_c   1.000
_cell.angle_alpha   90.00
_cell.angle_beta   90.00
_cell.angle_gamma   90.00
#
_symmetry.space_group_name_H-M   'P 1'
#
loop_
_entity.id
_entity.type
_entity.pdbx_description
1 polymer ?
#
loop_
_entity_poly.entity_id
_entity_poly.type
_entity_poly.pdbx_seq_one_letter_code
_entity_poly.pdbx_strand_id
1 'polypeptide(L)'
;MELLKKKKLKDVLRDRKYNIPVMDPLYIKELKIENSGTEATSLNIITHDLYLLDLKAKNLEIDLSLPTFFIKFKYEINGKILVLPIKGNGDATLNFTNTNIQMHLDYDFVKKGDEKVYASVTGNKLDFNIGNIVIYLDNLFNGDKALGDNTNMFLNENWEVLAKDLGPFIAEGIAAAIKQIAAGLMDKVPYDDLLPENV
;
A
#
# COMPACT_ATOMS: atom_id res chain seq x y z
N MET A 1 -26.46 -33.60 4.00
CA MET A 1 -26.28 -32.58 2.95
C MET A 1 -26.45 -31.23 3.64
N GLU A 2 -25.47 -30.36 3.78
CA GLU A 2 -24.15 -30.28 3.19
C GLU A 2 -23.26 -29.63 4.26
N LEU A 3 -22.30 -30.40 4.78
CA LEU A 3 -21.15 -29.87 5.49
C LEU A 3 -20.29 -29.12 4.48
N LEU A 4 -20.73 -27.93 4.05
CA LEU A 4 -19.88 -27.00 3.34
C LEU A 4 -18.85 -26.50 4.36
N LYS A 5 -17.69 -27.14 4.31
CA LYS A 5 -16.49 -26.81 5.08
C LYS A 5 -16.22 -25.31 4.92
N LYS A 6 -16.55 -24.51 5.93
CA LYS A 6 -16.19 -23.09 6.03
C LYS A 6 -14.68 -22.99 5.83
N LYS A 7 -14.23 -22.46 4.69
CA LYS A 7 -12.81 -22.20 4.40
C LYS A 7 -12.36 -20.99 5.22
N LYS A 8 -11.15 -21.03 5.78
CA LYS A 8 -10.57 -19.82 6.39
C LYS A 8 -10.26 -18.82 5.27
N LEU A 9 -10.27 -17.52 5.56
CA LEU A 9 -9.90 -16.48 4.58
C LEU A 9 -8.56 -16.78 3.89
N LYS A 10 -7.58 -17.31 4.64
CA LYS A 10 -6.28 -17.75 4.11
C LYS A 10 -6.40 -18.86 3.04
N ASP A 11 -7.40 -19.73 3.12
CA ASP A 11 -7.65 -20.79 2.14
C ASP A 11 -8.34 -20.24 0.89
N VAL A 12 -9.23 -19.25 1.06
CA VAL A 12 -9.89 -18.54 -0.04
C VAL A 12 -8.87 -17.78 -0.87
N LEU A 13 -7.97 -17.04 -0.22
CA LEU A 13 -6.88 -16.29 -0.86
C LEU A 13 -5.91 -17.17 -1.68
N ARG A 14 -5.84 -18.47 -1.37
CA ARG A 14 -4.99 -19.45 -2.06
C ARG A 14 -5.74 -20.27 -3.10
N ASP A 15 -7.06 -20.12 -3.21
CA ASP A 15 -7.88 -20.90 -4.11
C ASP A 15 -7.75 -20.40 -5.55
N ARG A 16 -7.13 -21.22 -6.40
CA ARG A 16 -6.92 -20.92 -7.83
C ARG A 16 -8.22 -20.65 -8.57
N LYS A 17 -9.36 -21.16 -8.09
CA LYS A 17 -10.69 -20.91 -8.68
C LYS A 17 -11.00 -19.42 -8.80
N TYR A 18 -10.55 -18.61 -7.84
CA TYR A 18 -10.87 -17.18 -7.79
C TYR A 18 -9.84 -16.30 -8.51
N ASN A 19 -8.75 -16.91 -9.02
CA ASN A 19 -7.67 -16.21 -9.72
C ASN A 19 -7.21 -14.95 -8.96
N ILE A 20 -6.95 -15.13 -7.67
CA ILE A 20 -6.52 -14.08 -6.75
C ILE A 20 -5.02 -13.86 -6.98
N PRO A 21 -4.54 -12.61 -7.13
CA PRO A 21 -3.11 -12.32 -7.20
C PRO A 21 -2.36 -12.93 -6.02
N VAL A 22 -1.08 -13.27 -6.21
CA VAL A 22 -0.23 -13.69 -5.08
C VAL A 22 -0.18 -12.55 -4.07
N MET A 23 -0.64 -12.84 -2.85
CA MET A 23 -0.75 -11.87 -1.74
C MET A 23 0.47 -11.87 -0.81
N ASP A 24 1.37 -12.84 -1.00
CA ASP A 24 2.52 -13.11 -0.14
C ASP A 24 3.69 -13.67 -0.97
N PRO A 25 4.59 -12.81 -1.50
CA PRO A 25 4.52 -11.35 -1.46
C PRO A 25 3.50 -10.79 -2.44
N LEU A 26 2.79 -9.74 -2.02
CA LEU A 26 1.96 -8.94 -2.90
C LEU A 26 2.84 -7.97 -3.70
N TYR A 27 2.81 -8.11 -5.02
CA TYR A 27 3.54 -7.25 -5.95
C TYR A 27 2.59 -6.24 -6.60
N ILE A 28 2.84 -4.94 -6.38
CA ILE A 28 2.03 -3.87 -6.97
C ILE A 28 2.87 -3.18 -8.02
N LYS A 29 2.58 -3.52 -9.28
CA LYS A 29 3.38 -3.17 -10.46
C LYS A 29 3.49 -1.67 -10.69
N GLU A 30 2.46 -0.91 -10.36
CA GLU A 30 2.43 0.52 -10.56
C GLU A 30 1.31 1.13 -9.71
N LEU A 31 1.64 2.14 -8.91
CA LEU A 31 0.70 2.99 -8.23
C LEU A 31 1.07 4.44 -8.55
N LYS A 32 0.17 5.13 -9.24
CA LYS A 32 0.32 6.56 -9.56
C LYS A 32 -0.33 7.37 -8.46
N ILE A 33 0.45 8.19 -7.79
CA ILE A 33 -0.05 9.19 -6.85
C ILE A 33 0.22 10.55 -7.48
N GLU A 34 -0.85 11.19 -7.94
CA GLU A 34 -0.81 12.54 -8.46
C GLU A 34 -1.15 13.49 -7.32
N ASN A 35 -0.18 14.30 -6.89
CA ASN A 35 -0.44 15.40 -5.96
C ASN A 35 -0.50 16.71 -6.75
N SER A 36 -1.59 17.46 -6.57
CA SER A 36 -1.68 18.87 -6.94
C SER A 36 -1.47 19.75 -5.71
N GLY A 37 -0.22 19.90 -5.29
CA GLY A 37 0.29 20.95 -4.40
C GLY A 37 1.65 21.42 -4.94
N THR A 38 1.73 22.70 -5.33
CA THR A 38 2.80 23.36 -6.14
C THR A 38 3.68 22.43 -7.00
N GLU A 39 3.35 22.31 -8.29
CA GLU A 39 4.10 21.84 -9.50
C GLU A 39 5.20 20.74 -9.43
N ALA A 40 5.68 20.27 -8.27
CA ALA A 40 7.05 19.76 -8.14
C ALA A 40 7.21 18.35 -7.54
N THR A 41 6.15 17.53 -7.43
CA THR A 41 6.31 16.13 -7.00
C THR A 41 5.30 15.19 -7.66
N SER A 42 5.76 14.37 -8.61
CA SER A 42 5.02 13.20 -9.11
C SER A 42 5.66 11.93 -8.53
N LEU A 43 4.86 11.07 -7.89
CA LEU A 43 5.31 9.85 -7.19
C LEU A 43 4.71 8.60 -7.85
N ASN A 44 5.55 7.76 -8.46
CA ASN A 44 5.17 6.49 -9.09
C ASN A 44 5.56 5.27 -8.23
N ILE A 45 4.82 5.00 -7.16
CA ILE A 45 5.12 3.93 -6.21
C ILE A 45 5.04 2.55 -6.91
N ILE A 46 6.17 1.87 -7.06
CA ILE A 46 6.27 0.45 -7.45
C ILE A 46 6.76 -0.31 -6.22
N THR A 47 5.85 -1.04 -5.58
CA THR A 47 6.22 -1.85 -4.43
C THR A 47 6.80 -3.17 -4.91
N HIS A 48 7.94 -3.54 -4.35
CA HIS A 48 8.42 -4.91 -4.43
C HIS A 48 8.40 -5.41 -2.99
N ASP A 49 7.72 -6.53 -2.78
CA ASP A 49 7.74 -7.29 -1.52
C ASP A 49 6.91 -6.72 -0.35
N LEU A 50 5.59 -6.59 -0.54
CA LEU A 50 4.64 -6.41 0.55
C LEU A 50 4.19 -7.78 1.10
N TYR A 51 4.67 -8.17 2.29
CA TYR A 51 4.34 -9.44 2.94
C TYR A 51 3.18 -9.30 3.92
N LEU A 52 1.97 -9.71 3.53
CA LEU A 52 0.79 -9.64 4.40
C LEU A 52 0.72 -10.88 5.30
N LEU A 53 1.48 -10.88 6.40
CA LEU A 53 1.44 -11.93 7.42
C LEU A 53 0.40 -11.62 8.50
N ASP A 54 -0.39 -12.64 8.82
CA ASP A 54 -1.39 -12.68 9.89
C ASP A 54 -2.62 -11.77 9.77
N LEU A 55 -3.19 -11.72 8.55
CA LEU A 55 -4.54 -11.21 8.32
C LEU A 55 -5.55 -11.83 9.31
N LYS A 56 -5.94 -11.05 10.32
CA LYS A 56 -7.08 -11.32 11.20
C LYS A 56 -8.23 -10.44 10.75
N ALA A 57 -8.96 -10.90 9.74
CA ALA A 57 -10.19 -10.25 9.35
C ALA A 57 -11.28 -10.56 10.39
N LYS A 58 -11.69 -9.53 11.13
CA LYS A 58 -12.96 -9.51 11.85
C LYS A 58 -13.69 -8.29 11.29
N ASN A 59 -14.85 -8.48 10.66
CA ASN A 59 -15.62 -7.37 10.08
C ASN A 59 -14.80 -6.49 9.08
N LEU A 60 -14.07 -7.13 8.15
CA LEU A 60 -13.25 -6.49 7.10
C LEU A 60 -12.14 -5.53 7.57
N GLU A 61 -11.75 -5.60 8.83
CA GLU A 61 -10.51 -4.98 9.30
C GLU A 61 -9.29 -5.76 8.77
N ILE A 62 -8.34 -5.03 8.22
CA ILE A 62 -7.06 -5.53 7.71
C ILE A 62 -5.98 -4.96 8.61
N ASP A 63 -5.26 -5.82 9.33
CA ASP A 63 -4.16 -5.42 10.20
C ASP A 63 -2.86 -6.07 9.70
N LEU A 64 -1.84 -5.26 9.44
CA LEU A 64 -0.59 -5.67 8.80
C LEU A 64 0.60 -5.16 9.59
N SER A 65 1.43 -6.08 10.07
CA SER A 65 2.73 -5.77 10.67
C SER A 65 3.84 -6.19 9.72
N LEU A 66 4.57 -5.21 9.18
CA LEU A 66 5.63 -5.37 8.20
C LEU A 66 6.97 -5.05 8.87
N PRO A 67 7.85 -6.06 9.10
CA PRO A 67 9.20 -5.80 9.59
C PRO A 67 9.98 -4.89 8.65
N THR A 68 9.83 -5.11 7.34
CA THR A 68 10.44 -4.31 6.28
C THR A 68 9.58 -4.33 5.03
N PHE A 69 9.47 -3.21 4.32
CA PHE A 69 9.00 -3.17 2.94
C PHE A 69 9.64 -1.99 2.20
N PHE A 70 9.64 -1.99 0.87
CA PHE A 70 10.20 -0.89 0.10
C PHE A 70 9.37 -0.48 -1.10
N ILE A 71 9.53 0.79 -1.46
CA ILE A 71 8.88 1.46 -2.57
C ILE A 71 9.95 1.98 -3.49
N LYS A 72 9.89 1.64 -4.78
CA LYS A 72 10.73 2.21 -5.83
C LYS A 72 9.89 3.05 -6.77
N PHE A 73 10.35 4.22 -7.18
CA PHE A 73 9.59 5.07 -8.07
C PHE A 73 10.49 5.95 -8.93
N LYS A 74 9.97 6.43 -10.06
CA LYS A 74 10.59 7.53 -10.79
C LYS A 74 10.15 8.86 -10.21
N TYR A 75 11.10 9.76 -10.00
CA TYR A 75 10.88 11.08 -9.44
C TYR A 75 11.42 12.17 -10.38
N GLU A 76 10.80 13.34 -10.31
CA GLU A 76 11.33 14.60 -10.81
C GLU A 76 10.97 15.67 -9.78
N ILE A 77 11.99 16.36 -9.26
CA ILE A 77 11.86 17.40 -8.25
C ILE A 77 12.65 18.62 -8.71
N ASN A 78 12.03 19.78 -8.61
CA ASN A 78 12.69 21.07 -8.70
C ASN A 78 12.02 22.01 -7.70
N GLY A 79 12.51 22.01 -6.47
CA GLY A 79 11.82 22.69 -5.39
C GLY A 79 12.58 22.64 -4.08
N LYS A 80 11.85 22.52 -2.97
CA LYS A 80 12.41 22.41 -1.63
C LYS A 80 11.75 21.26 -0.88
N ILE A 81 12.55 20.49 -0.15
CA ILE A 81 12.07 19.54 0.85
C ILE A 81 12.52 20.07 2.22
N LEU A 82 11.58 20.25 3.15
CA LEU A 82 11.78 21.01 4.38
C LEU A 82 12.29 22.43 4.07
N VAL A 83 13.58 22.69 4.32
CA VAL A 83 14.26 23.95 3.99
C VAL A 83 15.29 23.79 2.87
N LEU A 84 15.59 22.55 2.47
CA LEU A 84 16.67 22.24 1.55
C LEU A 84 16.19 22.37 0.10
N PRO A 85 16.81 23.23 -0.73
CA PRO A 85 16.55 23.24 -2.16
C PRO A 85 17.06 21.95 -2.80
N ILE A 86 16.17 21.26 -3.51
CA ILE A 86 16.45 19.98 -4.15
C ILE A 86 16.06 20.10 -5.63
N LYS A 87 16.96 19.64 -6.48
CA LYS A 87 16.70 19.47 -7.91
C LYS A 87 17.26 18.13 -8.35
N GLY A 88 16.46 17.33 -9.04
CA GLY A 88 16.88 16.03 -9.52
C GLY A 88 15.76 15.31 -10.26
N ASN A 89 16.13 14.33 -11.06
CA ASN A 89 15.18 13.42 -11.69
C ASN A 89 15.85 12.06 -11.85
N GLY A 90 15.11 10.98 -11.61
CA GLY A 90 15.65 9.63 -11.74
C GLY A 90 14.87 8.62 -10.91
N ASP A 91 15.53 7.59 -10.41
CA ASP A 91 14.97 6.55 -9.57
C ASP A 91 15.14 6.89 -8.07
N ALA A 92 14.04 6.70 -7.34
CA ALA A 92 13.95 6.85 -5.89
C ALA A 92 13.63 5.51 -5.24
N THR A 93 14.17 5.28 -4.04
CA THR A 93 13.85 4.14 -3.18
C THR A 93 13.54 4.61 -1.77
N LEU A 94 12.43 4.12 -1.21
CA LEU A 94 12.06 4.29 0.19
C LEU A 94 12.03 2.91 0.85
N ASN A 95 12.84 2.70 1.87
CA ASN A 95 12.84 1.47 2.65
C ASN A 95 12.24 1.76 4.03
N PHE A 96 11.11 1.12 4.33
CA PHE A 96 10.42 1.27 5.60
C PHE A 96 10.74 0.09 6.50
N THR A 97 10.82 0.34 7.80
CA THR A 97 10.98 -0.72 8.80
C THR A 97 10.02 -0.54 9.97
N ASN A 98 9.60 -1.66 10.57
CA ASN A 98 8.65 -1.70 11.69
C ASN A 98 7.36 -0.92 11.37
N THR A 99 6.70 -1.28 10.27
CA THR A 99 5.48 -0.61 9.83
C THR A 99 4.25 -1.40 10.27
N ASN A 100 3.27 -0.69 10.83
CA ASN A 100 1.94 -1.22 11.12
C ASN A 100 0.91 -0.48 10.26
N ILE A 101 0.03 -1.22 9.61
CA ILE A 101 -1.04 -0.70 8.76
C ILE A 101 -2.35 -1.31 9.21
N GLN A 102 -3.28 -0.46 9.64
CA GLN A 102 -4.64 -0.85 10.00
C GLN A 102 -5.59 -0.23 9.01
N MET A 103 -6.37 -1.05 8.32
CA MET A 103 -7.31 -0.58 7.31
C MET A 103 -8.71 -1.13 7.60
N HIS A 104 -9.68 -0.23 7.66
CA HIS A 104 -11.09 -0.55 7.69
C HIS A 104 -11.68 -0.37 6.29
N LEU A 105 -12.52 -1.31 5.86
CA LEU A 105 -13.23 -1.25 4.58
C LEU A 105 -14.73 -1.16 4.82
N ASP A 106 -15.34 -0.11 4.26
CA ASP A 106 -16.79 0.00 4.17
C ASP A 106 -17.28 -0.71 2.90
N TYR A 107 -18.45 -1.35 2.95
CA TYR A 107 -18.99 -2.11 1.83
C TYR A 107 -20.51 -2.20 1.86
N ASP A 108 -21.10 -2.41 0.69
CA ASP A 108 -22.52 -2.73 0.51
C ASP A 108 -22.69 -4.13 -0.08
N PHE A 109 -23.85 -4.75 0.17
CA PHE A 109 -24.21 -6.03 -0.41
C PHE A 109 -24.79 -5.87 -1.82
N VAL A 110 -24.32 -6.73 -2.72
CA VAL A 110 -24.77 -6.77 -4.12
C VAL A 110 -25.23 -8.19 -4.46
N LYS A 111 -26.47 -8.32 -4.93
CA LYS A 111 -26.96 -9.59 -5.49
C LYS A 111 -26.59 -9.66 -6.96
N LYS A 112 -25.99 -10.78 -7.37
CA LYS A 112 -25.71 -11.08 -8.78
C LYS A 112 -26.70 -12.10 -9.32
N GLY A 113 -26.69 -12.32 -10.63
CA GLY A 113 -27.64 -13.19 -11.33
C GLY A 113 -27.57 -14.68 -10.98
N ASP A 114 -26.62 -15.09 -10.13
CA ASP A 114 -26.43 -16.45 -9.61
C ASP A 114 -27.11 -16.67 -8.24
N GLU A 115 -27.99 -15.75 -7.82
CA GLU A 115 -28.68 -15.73 -6.52
C GLU A 115 -27.78 -15.63 -5.28
N LYS A 116 -26.47 -15.42 -5.48
CA LYS A 116 -25.52 -15.24 -4.38
C LYS A 116 -25.36 -13.77 -4.02
N VAL A 117 -25.01 -13.56 -2.74
CA VAL A 117 -24.69 -12.24 -2.20
C VAL A 117 -23.18 -12.02 -2.30
N TYR A 118 -22.79 -10.89 -2.85
CA TYR A 118 -21.43 -10.40 -2.94
C TYR A 118 -21.31 -9.08 -2.16
N ALA A 119 -20.09 -8.62 -1.96
CA ALA A 119 -19.82 -7.31 -1.37
C ALA A 119 -19.23 -6.36 -2.42
N SER A 120 -19.45 -5.07 -2.26
CA SER A 120 -18.83 -4.01 -3.05
C SER A 120 -18.25 -2.96 -2.11
N VAL A 121 -16.95 -2.70 -2.19
CA VAL A 121 -16.26 -1.72 -1.33
C VAL A 121 -16.77 -0.31 -1.66
N THR A 122 -17.27 0.40 -0.66
CA THR A 122 -17.78 1.78 -0.78
C THR A 122 -16.78 2.80 -0.24
N GLY A 123 -16.00 2.42 0.77
CA GLY A 123 -15.10 3.32 1.48
C GLY A 123 -13.93 2.61 2.13
N ASN A 124 -12.98 3.38 2.64
CA ASN A 124 -11.96 2.88 3.54
C ASN A 124 -11.48 3.95 4.51
N LYS A 125 -10.85 3.49 5.58
CA LYS A 125 -10.00 4.28 6.46
C LYS A 125 -8.71 3.52 6.69
N LEU A 126 -7.57 4.20 6.67
CA LEU A 126 -6.27 3.58 6.86
C LEU A 126 -5.45 4.38 7.88
N ASP A 127 -4.98 3.68 8.91
CA ASP A 127 -3.98 4.15 9.86
C ASP A 127 -2.62 3.55 9.48
N PHE A 128 -1.66 4.44 9.20
CA PHE A 128 -0.31 4.09 8.74
C PHE A 128 0.72 4.54 9.77
N ASN A 129 1.40 3.59 10.40
CA ASN A 129 2.41 3.86 11.41
C ASN A 129 3.75 3.23 11.00
N ILE A 130 4.82 4.01 10.96
CA ILE A 130 6.16 3.55 10.59
C ILE A 130 7.13 3.73 11.75
N GLY A 131 8.07 2.79 11.90
CA GLY A 131 9.17 2.93 12.87
C GLY A 131 10.38 3.65 12.31
N ASN A 132 10.64 3.54 11.00
CA ASN A 132 11.70 4.28 10.30
C ASN A 132 11.46 4.25 8.77
N ILE A 133 12.08 5.20 8.06
CA ILE A 133 12.19 5.22 6.59
C ILE A 133 13.61 5.63 6.18
N VAL A 134 14.22 4.86 5.27
CA VAL A 134 15.46 5.23 4.59
C VAL A 134 15.13 5.64 3.16
N ILE A 135 15.54 6.85 2.81
CA ILE A 135 15.28 7.52 1.55
C ILE A 135 16.56 7.54 0.73
N TYR A 136 16.43 7.19 -0.54
CA TYR A 136 17.49 7.31 -1.53
C TYR A 136 16.93 7.89 -2.82
N LEU A 137 17.48 9.03 -3.25
CA LEU A 137 17.23 9.65 -4.54
C LEU A 137 18.52 9.60 -5.36
N ASP A 138 18.47 8.98 -6.55
CA ASP A 138 19.60 9.00 -7.49
C ASP A 138 19.63 10.33 -8.27
N ASN A 139 20.71 10.58 -9.02
CA ASN A 139 20.80 11.70 -9.99
C ASN A 139 20.35 13.10 -9.48
N LEU A 140 20.52 13.35 -8.19
CA LEU A 140 20.35 14.68 -7.61
C LEU A 140 21.40 15.63 -8.20
N PHE A 141 21.00 16.89 -8.42
CA PHE A 141 21.85 17.96 -8.94
C PHE A 141 22.60 17.58 -10.23
N ASN A 142 21.91 16.89 -11.15
CA ASN A 142 22.48 16.36 -12.39
C ASN A 142 23.66 15.40 -12.17
N GLY A 143 23.62 14.61 -11.09
CA GLY A 143 24.62 13.59 -10.80
C GLY A 143 25.82 14.07 -9.99
N ASP A 144 25.76 15.27 -9.38
CA ASP A 144 26.80 15.70 -8.44
C ASP A 144 26.77 14.80 -7.19
N LYS A 145 27.77 13.91 -7.09
CA LYS A 145 27.84 12.90 -6.03
C LYS A 145 27.91 13.53 -4.64
N ALA A 146 28.67 14.62 -4.46
CA ALA A 146 28.86 15.21 -3.14
C ALA A 146 27.56 15.86 -2.64
N LEU A 147 26.87 16.61 -3.51
CA LEU A 147 25.58 17.22 -3.17
C LEU A 147 24.49 16.16 -3.00
N GLY A 148 24.48 15.14 -3.87
CA GLY A 148 23.53 14.03 -3.79
C GLY A 148 23.66 13.22 -2.51
N ASP A 149 24.88 12.81 -2.15
CA ASP A 149 25.14 12.04 -0.93
C ASP A 149 24.77 12.85 0.33
N ASN A 150 25.16 14.13 0.40
CA ASN A 150 24.81 15.00 1.52
C ASN A 150 23.29 15.23 1.62
N THR A 151 22.60 15.34 0.49
CA THR A 151 21.15 15.50 0.47
C THR A 151 20.44 14.24 0.95
N ASN A 152 20.85 13.07 0.47
CA ASN A 152 20.31 11.80 0.96
C ASN A 152 20.57 11.64 2.45
N MET A 153 21.77 11.97 2.94
CA MET A 153 22.09 11.95 4.38
C MET A 153 21.14 12.87 5.16
N PHE A 154 20.97 14.12 4.73
CA PHE A 154 20.05 15.06 5.36
C PHE A 154 18.61 14.55 5.39
N LEU A 155 18.11 13.97 4.29
CA LEU A 155 16.76 13.40 4.25
C LEU A 155 16.60 12.26 5.26
N ASN A 156 17.61 11.38 5.36
CA ASN A 156 17.61 10.26 6.30
C ASN A 156 17.75 10.69 7.76
N GLU A 157 18.52 11.73 8.06
CA GLU A 157 18.61 12.29 9.42
C GLU A 157 17.29 12.95 9.87
N ASN A 158 16.50 13.46 8.91
CA ASN A 158 15.25 14.18 9.16
C ASN A 158 14.00 13.37 8.78
N TRP A 159 14.13 12.04 8.72
CA TRP A 159 13.09 11.15 8.21
C TRP A 159 11.75 11.29 8.95
N GLU A 160 11.77 11.51 10.27
CA GLU A 160 10.55 11.65 11.08
C GLU A 160 9.72 12.87 10.67
N VAL A 161 10.40 13.97 10.32
CA VAL A 161 9.73 15.19 9.86
C VAL A 161 9.16 14.94 8.47
N LEU A 162 9.93 14.32 7.59
CA LEU A 162 9.47 13.94 6.25
C LEU A 162 8.29 12.97 6.29
N ALA A 163 8.25 12.07 7.25
CA ALA A 163 7.15 11.13 7.43
C ALA A 163 5.83 11.84 7.77
N LYS A 164 5.87 12.99 8.45
CA LYS A 164 4.66 13.78 8.73
C LYS A 164 4.09 14.42 7.47
N ASP A 165 4.95 14.85 6.56
CA ASP A 165 4.56 15.53 5.33
C ASP A 165 4.21 14.55 4.20
N LEU A 166 5.03 13.51 4.02
CA LEU A 166 4.90 12.53 2.92
C LEU A 166 4.06 11.31 3.31
N GLY A 167 3.95 11.00 4.61
CA GLY A 167 3.23 9.84 5.14
C GLY A 167 1.79 9.75 4.66
N PRO A 168 0.98 10.83 4.69
CA PRO A 168 -0.40 10.79 4.19
C PRO A 168 -0.50 10.36 2.72
N PHE A 169 0.39 10.83 1.86
CA PHE A 169 0.41 10.45 0.43
C PHE A 169 0.79 8.98 0.25
N ILE A 170 1.81 8.52 0.97
CA ILE A 170 2.21 7.10 0.95
C ILE A 170 1.06 6.22 1.46
N ALA A 171 0.39 6.64 2.53
CA ALA A 171 -0.74 5.95 3.13
C ALA A 171 -1.94 5.85 2.16
N GLU A 172 -2.30 6.95 1.48
CA GLU A 172 -3.34 6.95 0.44
C GLU A 172 -3.01 5.97 -0.68
N GLY A 173 -1.74 5.95 -1.08
CA GLY A 173 -1.27 5.02 -2.07
C GLY A 173 -1.44 3.56 -1.69
N ILE A 174 -0.99 3.21 -0.49
CA ILE A 174 -1.15 1.87 0.07
C ILE A 174 -2.64 1.53 0.22
N ALA A 175 -3.48 2.48 0.66
CA ALA A 175 -4.93 2.29 0.78
C ALA A 175 -5.57 1.97 -0.58
N ALA A 176 -5.21 2.71 -1.64
CA ALA A 176 -5.72 2.47 -2.98
C ALA A 176 -5.36 1.06 -3.49
N ALA A 177 -4.11 0.67 -3.27
CA ALA A 177 -3.58 -0.65 -3.57
C ALA A 177 -4.37 -1.77 -2.85
N ILE A 178 -4.52 -1.68 -1.53
CA ILE A 178 -5.25 -2.68 -0.74
C ILE A 178 -6.74 -2.70 -1.14
N LYS A 179 -7.35 -1.52 -1.35
CA LYS A 179 -8.75 -1.38 -1.79
C LYS A 179 -8.99 -2.09 -3.13
N GLN A 180 -8.10 -1.90 -4.11
CA GLN A 180 -8.22 -2.52 -5.42
C GLN A 180 -8.25 -4.05 -5.32
N ILE A 181 -7.42 -4.61 -4.46
CA ILE A 181 -7.35 -6.05 -4.24
C ILE A 181 -8.59 -6.56 -3.51
N ALA A 182 -8.99 -5.87 -2.43
CA ALA A 182 -10.19 -6.21 -1.67
C ALA A 182 -11.44 -6.16 -2.56
N ALA A 183 -11.59 -5.14 -3.39
CA ALA A 183 -12.69 -5.03 -4.35
C ALA A 183 -12.69 -6.19 -5.36
N GLY A 184 -11.53 -6.56 -5.90
CA GLY A 184 -11.41 -7.70 -6.81
C GLY A 184 -11.76 -9.04 -6.16
N LEU A 185 -11.50 -9.20 -4.86
CA LEU A 185 -11.91 -10.35 -4.07
C LEU A 185 -13.42 -10.38 -3.84
N MET A 186 -13.98 -9.28 -3.35
CA MET A 186 -15.40 -9.16 -3.02
C MET A 186 -16.31 -9.27 -4.25
N ASP A 187 -15.82 -8.89 -5.42
CA ASP A 187 -16.53 -9.06 -6.68
C ASP A 187 -16.57 -10.54 -7.14
N LYS A 188 -15.54 -11.33 -6.85
CA LYS A 188 -15.40 -12.70 -7.38
C LYS A 188 -15.85 -13.79 -6.41
N VAL A 189 -15.85 -13.50 -5.11
CA VAL A 189 -16.12 -14.48 -4.07
C VAL A 189 -17.42 -14.11 -3.36
N PRO A 190 -18.40 -15.03 -3.25
CA PRO A 190 -19.61 -14.81 -2.47
C PRO A 190 -19.26 -14.41 -1.02
N TYR A 191 -20.04 -13.51 -0.44
CA TYR A 191 -19.78 -12.96 0.88
C TYR A 191 -19.68 -14.05 1.96
N ASP A 192 -20.57 -15.04 1.93
CA ASP A 192 -20.57 -16.16 2.88
C ASP A 192 -19.31 -17.03 2.80
N ASP A 193 -18.67 -17.08 1.63
CA ASP A 193 -17.40 -17.78 1.42
C ASP A 193 -16.20 -16.92 1.88
N LEU A 194 -16.31 -15.59 1.87
CA LEU A 194 -15.25 -14.64 2.29
C LEU A 194 -15.16 -14.47 3.80
N LEU A 195 -16.30 -14.20 4.43
CA LEU A 195 -16.44 -13.98 5.86
C LEU A 195 -17.53 -14.90 6.39
N PRO A 196 -17.23 -16.20 6.58
CA PRO A 196 -18.20 -17.08 7.21
C PRO A 196 -18.47 -16.55 8.62
N GLU A 197 -19.67 -16.02 8.86
CA GLU A 197 -20.03 -15.47 10.16
C GLU A 197 -19.67 -16.47 11.26
N ASN A 198 -18.95 -15.97 12.27
CA ASN A 198 -18.86 -16.61 13.57
C ASN A 198 -20.23 -16.41 14.24
N VAL A 199 -21.19 -17.26 13.87
CA VAL A 199 -22.35 -17.55 14.73
C VAL A 199 -21.93 -18.61 15.73
#